data_AF-A0A7H4MPT3-F1
#
_entry.id   AF-A0A7H4MPT3-F1
#
_cell.length_a   1.000
_cell.length_b   1.000
_cell.length_c   1.000
_cell.angle_alpha   90.00
_cell.angle_beta   90.00
_cell.angle_gamma   90.00
#
_symmetry.space_group_name_H-M   'P 1'
#
loop_
_entity.id
_entity.type
_entity.pdbx_description
1 polymer ?
#
loop_
_entity_poly.entity_id
_entity_poly.type
_entity_poly.pdbx_seq_one_letter_code
_entity_poly.pdbx_strand_id
1 'polypeptide(L)'
;MDISANAARCGVRCATRDHLPMVGNVPDYEATLTQYASLHEQQDHAGRAPVCHNLFMLGALGSRGLCTAPLSAELLAAQMSGEPLPLDSDTLAALNPNRLWVEKTAEGKSGEIKP
;
A
#
# COMPACT_ATOMS: atom_id res chain seq x y z
N MET A 1 2.59 1.23 -38.62
CA MET A 1 2.90 0.03 -37.81
C MET A 1 2.25 -1.13 -38.51
N ASP A 2 3.04 -2.06 -39.06
CA ASP A 2 2.52 -3.31 -39.61
C ASP A 2 2.20 -4.27 -38.46
N ILE A 3 0.95 -4.70 -38.37
CA ILE A 3 0.46 -5.65 -37.35
C ILE A 3 0.11 -7.01 -37.95
N SER A 4 0.37 -7.24 -39.24
CA SER A 4 0.01 -8.47 -39.96
C SER A 4 0.63 -9.74 -39.37
N ALA A 5 1.78 -9.62 -38.71
CA ALA A 5 2.46 -10.70 -38.02
C ALA A 5 1.76 -11.16 -36.73
N ASN A 6 0.73 -10.46 -36.26
CA ASN A 6 0.01 -10.75 -35.00
C ASN A 6 0.92 -10.91 -33.77
N ALA A 7 2.08 -10.26 -33.77
CA ALA A 7 3.03 -10.31 -32.67
C ALA A 7 2.54 -9.42 -31.52
N ALA A 8 2.01 -10.04 -30.46
CA ALA A 8 1.52 -9.35 -29.27
C ALA A 8 1.94 -10.07 -27.99
N ARG A 9 2.03 -9.30 -26.89
CA ARG A 9 2.19 -9.82 -25.53
C ARG A 9 1.03 -9.32 -24.68
N CYS A 10 0.27 -10.24 -24.12
CA CYS A 10 -0.77 -9.96 -23.15
C CYS A 10 -0.24 -10.14 -21.72
N GLY A 11 -0.74 -9.35 -20.77
CA GLY A 11 -0.36 -9.46 -19.38
C GLY A 11 -1.40 -8.81 -18.47
N VAL A 12 -1.48 -9.30 -17.23
CA VAL A 12 -2.36 -8.75 -16.20
C VAL A 12 -1.53 -7.81 -15.32
N ARG A 13 -2.08 -6.64 -15.01
CA ARG A 13 -1.45 -5.65 -14.14
C ARG A 13 -2.21 -5.61 -12.81
N CYS A 14 -1.48 -5.39 -11.72
CA CYS A 14 -2.05 -5.03 -10.43
C CYS A 14 -1.92 -3.51 -10.27
N ALA A 15 -3.02 -2.82 -10.01
CA ALA A 15 -3.05 -1.36 -9.90
C ALA A 15 -4.01 -0.92 -8.79
N THR A 16 -3.72 0.24 -8.20
CA THR A 16 -4.58 0.94 -7.25
C THR A 16 -5.24 2.16 -7.91
N ARG A 17 -6.31 2.68 -7.28
CA ARG A 17 -7.05 3.86 -7.75
C ARG A 17 -6.22 5.15 -7.71
N ASP A 18 -5.32 5.26 -6.74
CA ASP A 18 -4.40 6.40 -6.56
C ASP A 18 -3.11 6.29 -7.37
N HIS A 19 -2.93 5.19 -8.12
CA HIS A 19 -1.75 4.92 -8.94
C HIS A 19 -0.41 4.80 -8.19
N LEU A 20 -0.42 4.70 -6.87
CA LEU A 20 0.76 4.47 -6.04
C LEU A 20 0.92 2.99 -5.70
N PRO A 21 2.17 2.46 -5.67
CA PRO A 21 2.38 1.08 -5.27
C PRO A 21 1.99 0.85 -3.80
N MET A 22 1.87 -0.42 -3.43
CA MET A 22 1.69 -0.85 -2.04
C MET A 22 2.99 -1.49 -1.58
N VAL A 23 3.65 -0.86 -0.59
CA VAL A 23 4.99 -1.26 -0.12
C VAL A 23 5.03 -1.20 1.40
N GLY A 24 5.36 -2.32 2.05
CA GLY A 24 5.56 -2.38 3.50
C GLY A 24 4.95 -3.63 4.14
N ASN A 25 4.58 -3.53 5.41
CA ASN A 25 3.95 -4.63 6.14
C ASN A 25 2.58 -4.97 5.56
N VAL A 26 2.27 -6.27 5.47
CA VAL A 26 0.90 -6.70 5.17
C VAL A 26 0.01 -6.39 6.37
N PRO A 27 -1.07 -5.62 6.20
CA PRO A 27 -1.92 -5.22 7.29
C PRO A 27 -2.86 -6.34 7.72
N ASP A 28 -3.14 -6.42 9.01
CA ASP A 28 -4.18 -7.31 9.53
C ASP A 28 -5.52 -6.58 9.41
N TYR A 29 -6.36 -7.03 8.48
CA TYR A 29 -7.61 -6.35 8.14
C TYR A 29 -8.59 -6.28 9.32
N GLU A 30 -8.89 -7.43 9.94
CA GLU A 30 -9.87 -7.52 11.03
C GLU A 30 -9.40 -6.73 12.25
N ALA A 31 -8.11 -6.85 12.58
CA ALA A 31 -7.53 -6.09 13.68
C ALA A 31 -7.50 -4.58 13.38
N THR A 32 -7.23 -4.18 12.13
CA THR A 32 -7.25 -2.76 11.72
C THR A 32 -8.64 -2.17 11.88
N LEU A 33 -9.68 -2.86 11.41
CA LEU A 33 -11.07 -2.39 11.57
C LEU A 33 -11.47 -2.27 13.03
N THR A 34 -11.09 -3.25 13.85
CA THR A 34 -11.40 -3.25 15.29
C THR A 34 -10.69 -2.11 16.01
N GLN A 35 -9.37 -1.97 15.81
CA GLN A 35 -8.56 -0.98 16.51
C GLN A 35 -8.88 0.45 16.08
N TYR A 36 -9.24 0.66 14.82
CA TYR A 36 -9.52 1.99 14.28
C TYR A 36 -11.01 2.32 14.23
N ALA A 37 -11.91 1.49 14.76
CA ALA A 37 -13.36 1.76 14.74
C ALA A 37 -13.75 3.18 15.20
N SER A 38 -13.07 3.72 16.22
CA SER A 38 -13.28 5.07 16.76
C SER A 38 -12.19 6.08 16.36
N LEU A 39 -11.38 5.79 15.33
CA LEU A 39 -10.24 6.62 14.93
C LEU A 39 -10.66 8.06 14.60
N HIS A 40 -11.84 8.24 13.99
CA HIS A 40 -12.38 9.57 13.66
C HIS A 40 -12.67 10.44 14.90
N GLU A 41 -12.95 9.84 16.06
CA GLU A 41 -13.23 10.53 17.33
C GLU A 41 -11.96 10.71 18.18
N GLN A 42 -10.99 9.81 18.04
CA GLN A 42 -9.85 9.68 18.95
C GLN A 42 -8.52 9.54 18.20
N GLN A 43 -8.24 10.48 17.30
CA GLN A 43 -7.01 10.45 16.48
C GLN A 43 -5.72 10.43 17.32
N ASP A 44 -5.69 11.16 18.45
CA ASP A 44 -4.53 11.23 19.35
C ASP A 44 -4.25 9.93 20.12
N HIS A 45 -5.21 9.00 20.17
CA HIS A 45 -5.09 7.72 20.87
C HIS A 45 -4.93 6.52 19.93
N ALA A 46 -4.65 6.77 18.66
CA ALA A 46 -4.46 5.72 17.66
C ALA A 46 -3.24 4.85 18.01
N GLY A 47 -3.49 3.57 18.30
CA GLY A 47 -2.43 2.57 18.44
C GLY A 47 -1.67 2.34 17.13
N ARG A 48 -0.50 1.69 17.23
CA ARG A 48 0.30 1.27 16.07
C ARG A 48 -0.52 0.36 15.15
N ALA A 49 -0.41 0.57 13.83
CA ALA A 49 -1.15 -0.20 12.83
C ALA A 49 -0.99 -1.71 13.03
N PRO A 50 -2.11 -2.48 13.13
CA PRO A 50 -2.07 -3.92 13.17
C PRO A 50 -1.52 -4.51 11.87
N VAL A 51 -0.53 -5.39 11.99
CA VAL A 51 0.16 -6.00 10.83
C VAL A 51 0.40 -7.48 11.06
N CYS A 52 0.43 -8.24 9.97
CA CYS A 52 0.84 -9.64 10.00
C CYS A 52 2.33 -9.75 10.33
N HIS A 53 2.66 -10.59 11.32
CA HIS A 53 4.03 -10.74 11.80
C HIS A 53 4.96 -11.29 10.71
N ASN A 54 6.10 -10.63 10.50
CA ASN A 54 7.13 -10.99 9.53
C ASN A 54 6.60 -11.20 8.08
N LEU A 55 5.53 -10.49 7.72
CA LEU A 55 4.94 -10.54 6.39
C LEU A 55 4.94 -9.14 5.75
N PHE A 56 5.47 -9.08 4.54
CA PHE A 56 5.72 -7.86 3.79
C PHE A 56 5.21 -8.00 2.35
N MET A 57 4.88 -6.88 1.71
CA MET A 57 4.48 -6.85 0.31
C MET A 57 5.11 -5.68 -0.45
N LEU A 58 5.34 -5.93 -1.74
CA LEU A 58 5.64 -4.93 -2.75
C LEU A 58 4.79 -5.27 -3.97
N GLY A 59 3.84 -4.42 -4.31
CA GLY A 59 2.89 -4.70 -5.38
C GLY A 59 2.17 -3.46 -5.89
N ALA A 60 1.09 -3.70 -6.64
CA ALA A 60 0.27 -2.66 -7.25
C ALA A 60 1.06 -1.64 -8.13
N LEU A 61 2.12 -2.11 -8.80
CA LEU A 61 3.02 -1.27 -9.60
C LEU A 61 2.40 -0.70 -10.90
N GLY A 62 1.18 -1.11 -11.25
CA GLY A 62 0.45 -0.63 -12.42
C GLY A 62 1.20 -0.82 -13.73
N SER A 63 1.18 0.21 -14.59
CA SER A 63 1.96 0.28 -15.84
C SER A 63 3.34 0.92 -15.68
N ARG A 64 3.72 1.32 -14.46
CA ARG A 64 4.93 2.11 -14.16
C ARG A 64 5.97 1.36 -13.33
N GLY A 65 5.84 0.05 -13.20
CA GLY A 65 6.73 -0.78 -12.37
C GLY A 65 8.21 -0.65 -12.72
N LEU A 66 8.58 -0.44 -13.99
CA LEU A 66 9.99 -0.22 -14.35
C LEU A 66 10.59 1.06 -13.74
N CYS A 67 9.75 2.05 -13.46
CA CYS A 67 10.16 3.32 -12.84
C CYS A 67 10.10 3.22 -11.31
N THR A 68 9.03 2.65 -10.76
CA THR A 68 8.77 2.66 -9.31
C THR A 68 9.43 1.51 -8.55
N ALA A 69 9.62 0.34 -9.18
CA ALA A 69 10.13 -0.84 -8.49
C ALA A 69 11.52 -0.64 -7.83
N PRO A 70 12.50 0.06 -8.41
CA PRO A 70 13.81 0.22 -7.76
C PRO A 70 13.71 0.91 -6.40
N LEU A 71 13.03 2.06 -6.33
CA LEU A 71 12.87 2.80 -5.08
C LEU A 71 11.95 2.09 -4.08
N SER A 72 10.91 1.41 -4.58
CA SER A 72 10.04 0.58 -3.73
C SER A 72 10.78 -0.62 -3.12
N ALA A 73 11.70 -1.23 -3.86
CA ALA A 73 12.50 -2.35 -3.38
C ALA A 73 13.49 -1.90 -2.31
N GLU A 74 14.17 -0.76 -2.53
CA GLU A 74 15.07 -0.16 -1.54
C GLU A 74 14.32 0.19 -0.25
N LEU A 75 13.16 0.84 -0.37
CA LEU A 75 12.29 1.15 0.75
C LEU A 75 11.95 -0.11 1.57
N LEU A 76 11.53 -1.18 0.89
CA LEU A 76 11.12 -2.42 1.57
C LEU A 76 12.31 -3.11 2.25
N ALA A 77 13.47 -3.14 1.59
CA ALA A 77 14.69 -3.71 2.14
C ALA A 77 15.16 -2.96 3.40
N ALA A 78 15.16 -1.62 3.35
CA ALA A 78 15.49 -0.78 4.51
C ALA A 78 14.51 -1.03 5.67
N GLN A 79 13.20 -1.09 5.39
CA GLN A 79 12.18 -1.37 6.40
C GLN A 79 12.36 -2.76 7.03
N MET A 80 12.64 -3.80 6.24
CA MET A 80 12.86 -5.16 6.74
C MET A 80 14.13 -5.28 7.58
N SER A 81 15.14 -4.46 7.27
CA SER A 81 16.44 -4.46 7.95
C SER A 81 16.49 -3.52 9.16
N GLY A 82 15.43 -2.73 9.40
CA GLY A 82 15.41 -1.73 10.47
C GLY A 82 16.32 -0.53 10.20
N GLU A 83 16.59 -0.24 8.94
CA GLU A 83 17.41 0.88 8.50
C GLU A 83 16.58 2.17 8.32
N PRO A 84 17.23 3.35 8.27
CA PRO A 84 16.54 4.59 7.95
C PRO A 84 15.81 4.52 6.60
N LEU A 85 14.55 4.96 6.57
CA LEU A 85 13.74 4.92 5.35
C LEU A 85 14.12 6.08 4.40
N PRO A 86 14.17 5.85 3.08
CA PRO A 86 14.69 6.84 2.11
C PRO A 86 13.66 7.91 1.69
N LEU A 87 12.53 8.06 2.39
CA LEU A 87 11.40 8.91 2.00
C LEU A 87 10.82 9.65 3.21
N ASP A 88 10.10 10.74 2.95
CA ASP A 88 9.35 11.48 3.97
C ASP A 88 8.10 10.72 4.45
N SER A 89 7.56 11.15 5.60
CA SER A 89 6.43 10.49 6.27
C SER A 89 5.17 10.43 5.41
N ASP A 90 4.89 11.47 4.64
CA ASP A 90 3.65 11.59 3.88
C ASP A 90 3.70 10.65 2.67
N THR A 91 4.86 10.62 1.99
CA THR A 91 5.12 9.64 0.93
C THR A 91 5.07 8.21 1.46
N LEU A 92 5.65 7.93 2.62
CA LEU A 92 5.58 6.61 3.25
C LEU A 92 4.15 6.19 3.59
N ALA A 93 3.34 7.11 4.12
CA ALA A 93 1.92 6.87 4.39
C ALA A 93 1.16 6.55 3.09
N ALA A 94 1.42 7.30 2.01
CA ALA A 94 0.80 7.10 0.71
C ALA A 94 1.22 5.79 0.00
N LEU A 95 2.35 5.20 0.39
CA LEU A 95 2.80 3.88 -0.10
C LEU A 95 2.33 2.71 0.78
N ASN A 96 1.90 2.99 2.01
CA ASN A 96 1.53 1.95 2.96
C ASN A 96 0.34 1.11 2.44
N PRO A 97 0.38 -0.23 2.53
CA PRO A 97 -0.72 -1.08 2.11
C PRO A 97 -2.05 -0.83 2.84
N ASN A 98 -2.05 -0.27 4.06
CA ASN A 98 -3.27 -0.02 4.83
C ASN A 98 -3.94 1.35 4.55
N ARG A 99 -3.32 2.20 3.72
CA ARG A 99 -3.71 3.62 3.57
C ARG A 99 -5.19 3.83 3.26
N LEU A 100 -5.76 3.01 2.38
CA LEU A 100 -7.15 3.15 1.93
C LEU A 100 -8.17 2.85 3.05
N TRP A 101 -7.80 2.00 4.00
CA TRP A 101 -8.64 1.70 5.16
C TRP A 101 -8.51 2.80 6.20
N VAL A 102 -7.27 3.21 6.51
CA VAL A 102 -6.99 4.24 7.50
C VAL A 102 -7.61 5.57 7.10
N GLU A 103 -7.49 5.98 5.83
CA GLU A 103 -8.12 7.19 5.28
C GLU A 103 -9.65 7.16 5.47
N LYS A 104 -10.31 6.06 5.09
CA LYS A 104 -11.77 5.92 5.25
C LYS A 104 -12.22 5.95 6.70
N THR A 105 -11.50 5.23 7.56
CA THR A 105 -11.84 5.14 8.97
C THR A 105 -11.58 6.46 9.70
N ALA A 106 -10.55 7.22 9.29
CA ALA A 106 -10.33 8.59 9.77
C ALA A 106 -11.44 9.56 9.33
N GLU A 107 -12.07 9.33 8.17
CA GLU A 107 -13.25 10.08 7.70
C GLU A 107 -14.58 9.62 8.33
N GLY A 108 -14.55 8.64 9.25
CA GLY A 108 -15.76 8.07 9.88
C GLY A 108 -16.59 7.18 8.96
N LYS A 109 -16.04 6.74 7.83
CA LYS A 109 -16.70 5.83 6.88
C LYS A 109 -16.32 4.38 7.18
N SER A 110 -17.21 3.44 6.86
CA SER A 110 -16.92 2.01 6.97
C SER A 110 -15.64 1.66 6.19
N GLY A 111 -14.70 0.97 6.84
CA GLY A 111 -13.41 0.57 6.26
C GLY A 111 -13.49 -0.47 5.12
N GLU A 112 -14.71 -0.93 4.78
CA GLU A 112 -14.95 -1.78 3.62
C GLU A 112 -14.55 -1.07 2.31
N ILE A 113 -13.67 -1.69 1.55
CA ILE A 113 -13.38 -1.27 0.18
C ILE A 113 -14.37 -1.98 -0.74
N LYS A 114 -15.33 -1.24 -1.30
CA LYS A 114 -16.19 -1.74 -2.36
C LYS A 114 -15.32 -2.12 -3.58
N PRO A 115 -15.49 -3.34 -4.13
CA PRO A 115 -14.70 -3.81 -5.27
C PRO A 115 -14.78 -2.85 -6.48
#